data_AF-A0A444I8Q5-F1
#
_entry.id   AF-A0A444I8Q5-F1
#
_cell.length_a   1.000
_cell.length_b   1.000
_cell.length_c   1.000
_cell.angle_alpha   90.00
_cell.angle_beta   90.00
_cell.angle_gamma   90.00
#
_symmetry.space_group_name_H-M   'P 1'
#
loop_
_entity.id
_entity.type
_entity.pdbx_description
1 polymer ?
#
loop_
_entity_poly.entity_id
_entity_poly.type
_entity_poly.pdbx_seq_one_letter_code
_entity_poly.pdbx_strand_id
1 'polypeptide(L)'
;MQTELGYCSEPTAPSCVNGFGRFDDQYDFDNCKRNVENFNSEIESFVDCKQREINEANDEAEQAAEEARSKATKAQDVARKAKNEVERLSSDYSQAVNDFNTRAGN
;
A
#
# COMPACT_ATOMS: atom_id res chain seq x y z
N MET A 1 -4.28 -0.61 -14.47
CA MET A 1 -3.92 0.83 -14.52
C MET A 1 -2.42 0.90 -14.47
N GLN A 2 -1.78 1.54 -15.45
CA GLN A 2 -0.34 1.78 -15.47
C GLN A 2 -0.10 3.07 -14.70
N THR A 3 0.54 2.99 -13.55
CA THR A 3 1.07 4.16 -12.85
C THR A 3 2.40 4.49 -13.54
N GLU A 4 2.39 5.50 -14.42
CA GLU A 4 3.62 6.18 -14.81
C GLU A 4 4.11 6.95 -13.57
N LEU A 5 4.89 6.26 -12.73
CA LEU A 5 5.71 6.90 -11.71
C LEU A 5 6.59 7.90 -12.45
N GLY A 6 6.35 9.20 -12.24
CA GLY A 6 7.23 10.24 -12.71
C GLY A 6 8.60 9.98 -12.08
N TYR A 7 9.51 9.38 -12.85
CA TYR A 7 10.80 8.92 -12.34
C TYR A 7 11.49 10.04 -11.57
N CYS A 8 11.61 9.88 -10.25
CA CYS A 8 12.48 10.74 -9.46
C CYS A 8 13.92 10.45 -9.88
N SER A 9 14.53 11.40 -10.59
CA SER A 9 15.92 11.30 -11.05
C SER A 9 16.87 11.62 -9.90
N GLU A 10 17.71 10.66 -9.53
CA GLU A 10 18.74 10.87 -8.52
C GLU A 10 19.78 11.87 -9.05
N PRO A 11 20.06 12.96 -8.30
CA PRO A 11 21.07 13.91 -8.74
C PRO A 11 22.46 13.33 -8.59
N THR A 12 23.38 13.76 -9.46
CA THR A 12 24.77 13.28 -9.43
C THR A 12 25.66 14.32 -8.77
N ALA A 13 26.44 13.88 -7.78
CA ALA A 13 27.38 14.76 -7.09
C ALA A 13 28.38 15.40 -8.07
N PRO A 14 28.67 16.71 -7.96
CA PRO A 14 29.58 17.38 -8.86
C PRO A 14 31.00 16.83 -8.71
N SER A 15 31.68 16.55 -9.81
CA SER A 15 32.99 15.88 -9.80
C SER A 15 34.06 16.61 -8.97
N CYS A 16 33.93 17.94 -8.84
CA CYS A 16 34.85 18.78 -8.10
C CYS A 16 34.93 18.45 -6.59
N VAL A 17 33.92 17.80 -6.00
CA VAL A 17 33.97 17.38 -4.58
C VAL A 17 34.79 16.09 -4.37
N ASN A 18 35.03 15.33 -5.43
CA ASN A 18 35.77 14.07 -5.38
C ASN A 18 37.25 14.23 -5.82
N GLY A 19 37.69 15.44 -6.12
CA GLY A 19 39.07 15.73 -6.55
C GLY A 19 40.08 15.62 -5.41
N PHE A 20 41.22 14.98 -5.66
CA PHE A 20 42.37 15.00 -4.75
C PHE A 20 43.25 16.21 -5.07
N GLY A 21 43.06 17.33 -4.35
CA GLY A 21 43.88 18.52 -4.57
C GLY A 21 43.27 19.79 -3.98
N ARG A 22 44.04 20.88 -4.03
CA ARG A 22 43.48 22.23 -3.86
C ARG A 22 42.88 22.67 -5.19
N PHE A 23 41.93 23.60 -5.16
CA PHE A 23 41.49 24.29 -6.37
C PHE A 23 42.67 25.03 -7.00
N ASP A 24 42.76 25.01 -8.33
CA ASP A 24 43.87 25.63 -9.07
C ASP A 24 43.77 27.17 -9.00
N ASP A 25 42.55 27.70 -8.94
CA ASP A 25 42.28 29.12 -8.74
C ASP A 25 40.91 29.41 -8.08
N GLN A 26 40.60 30.71 -7.92
CA GLN A 26 39.36 31.20 -7.34
C GLN A 26 38.14 30.86 -8.20
N TYR A 27 38.29 30.82 -9.53
CA TYR A 27 37.20 30.52 -10.45
C TYR A 27 36.76 29.07 -10.30
N ASP A 28 37.70 28.13 -10.20
CA ASP A 28 37.40 26.72 -9.97
C ASP A 28 36.69 26.48 -8.64
N PHE A 29 37.11 27.18 -7.59
CA PHE A 29 36.42 27.16 -6.30
C PHE A 29 34.99 27.70 -6.41
N ASP A 30 34.81 28.89 -6.99
CA ASP A 30 33.49 29.53 -7.09
C ASP A 30 32.53 28.72 -7.98
N ASN A 31 33.03 28.12 -9.06
CA ASN A 31 32.26 27.26 -9.94
C ASN A 31 31.85 25.96 -9.21
N CYS A 32 32.79 25.32 -8.52
CA CYS A 32 32.48 24.13 -7.73
C CYS A 32 31.45 24.44 -6.63
N LYS A 33 31.60 25.58 -5.94
CA LYS A 33 30.65 26.03 -4.92
C LYS A 33 29.23 26.14 -5.48
N ARG A 34 29.06 26.79 -6.65
CA ARG A 34 27.74 26.89 -7.31
C ARG A 34 27.17 25.52 -7.67
N ASN A 35 28.00 24.61 -8.16
CA ASN A 35 27.56 23.26 -8.50
C ASN A 35 27.11 22.48 -7.25
N VAL A 36 27.79 22.65 -6.11
CA VAL A 36 27.40 22.05 -4.83
C VAL A 36 26.09 22.66 -4.32
N GLU A 37 25.91 23.98 -4.43
CA GLU A 37 24.66 24.65 -4.06
C GLU A 37 23.49 24.16 -4.93
N ASN A 38 23.69 24.02 -6.24
CA ASN A 38 22.69 23.45 -7.15
C ASN A 38 22.37 21.99 -6.80
N PHE A 39 23.41 21.18 -6.55
CA PHE A 39 23.26 19.78 -6.15
C PHE A 39 22.42 19.64 -4.88
N ASN A 40 22.55 20.55 -3.91
CA ASN A 40 21.68 20.56 -2.72
C ASN A 40 20.20 20.75 -3.08
N SER A 41 19.88 21.72 -3.95
CA SER A 41 18.49 21.93 -4.40
C SER A 41 17.94 20.75 -5.21
N GLU A 42 18.80 20.06 -5.98
CA GLU A 42 18.39 18.85 -6.68
C GLU A 42 18.12 17.69 -5.71
N ILE A 43 18.91 17.55 -4.63
CA ILE A 43 18.65 16.56 -3.57
C ILE A 43 17.29 16.83 -2.90
N GLU A 44 17.01 18.07 -2.53
CA GLU A 44 15.74 18.46 -1.92
C GLU A 44 14.56 18.09 -2.85
N SER A 45 14.67 18.44 -4.13
CA SER A 45 13.67 18.09 -5.14
C SER A 45 13.48 16.58 -5.31
N PHE A 46 14.58 15.81 -5.26
CA PHE A 46 14.55 14.35 -5.34
C PHE A 46 13.88 13.73 -4.10
N VAL A 47 14.19 14.20 -2.90
CA VAL A 47 13.57 13.74 -1.65
C VAL A 47 12.07 14.04 -1.67
N ASP A 48 11.66 15.24 -2.07
CA ASP A 48 10.24 15.60 -2.18
C ASP A 48 9.50 14.76 -3.22
N CYS A 49 10.17 14.42 -4.33
CA CYS A 49 9.65 13.47 -5.31
C CYS A 49 9.45 12.09 -4.69
N LYS A 50 10.48 11.54 -4.01
CA LYS A 50 10.39 10.22 -3.36
C LYS A 50 9.34 10.19 -2.26
N GLN A 51 9.19 11.26 -1.50
CA GLN A 51 8.16 11.35 -0.48
C GLN A 51 6.75 11.30 -1.10
N ARG A 52 6.53 11.91 -2.27
CA ARG A 52 5.26 11.80 -3.00
C ARG A 52 5.01 10.38 -3.49
N GLU A 53 6.00 9.72 -4.11
CA GLU A 53 5.87 8.31 -4.53
C GLU A 53 5.51 7.40 -3.34
N ILE A 54 6.13 7.61 -2.18
CA ILE A 54 5.84 6.86 -0.95
C ILE A 54 4.41 7.12 -0.47
N ASN A 55 3.97 8.38 -0.45
CA ASN A 55 2.63 8.73 0.01
C ASN A 55 1.56 8.15 -0.92
N GLU A 56 1.76 8.25 -2.23
CA GLU A 56 0.86 7.65 -3.23
C GLU A 56 0.77 6.13 -3.06
N ALA A 57 1.91 5.45 -2.91
CA ALA A 57 1.92 4.01 -2.67
C ALA A 57 1.23 3.61 -1.36
N ASN A 58 1.38 4.42 -0.30
CA ASN A 58 0.70 4.19 0.98
C ASN A 58 -0.82 4.39 0.85
N ASP A 59 -1.26 5.44 0.17
CA ASP A 59 -2.69 5.73 -0.04
C ASP A 59 -3.34 4.60 -0.86
N GLU A 60 -2.69 4.12 -1.91
CA GLU A 60 -3.15 2.97 -2.69
C GLU A 60 -3.24 1.69 -1.84
N ALA A 61 -2.23 1.43 -1.01
CA ALA A 61 -2.21 0.28 -0.12
C ALA A 61 -3.32 0.35 0.95
N GLU A 62 -3.57 1.52 1.52
CA GLU A 62 -4.63 1.75 2.50
C GLU A 62 -6.01 1.51 1.88
N GLN A 63 -6.29 2.10 0.71
CA GLN A 63 -7.54 1.88 -0.02
C GLN A 63 -7.78 0.40 -0.33
N ALA A 64 -6.76 -0.31 -0.81
CA ALA A 64 -6.85 -1.74 -1.08
C ALA A 64 -7.14 -2.54 0.19
N ALA A 65 -6.52 -2.18 1.32
CA ALA A 65 -6.73 -2.83 2.60
C ALA A 65 -8.15 -2.61 3.13
N GLU A 66 -8.68 -1.39 3.03
CA GLU A 66 -10.05 -1.06 3.42
C GLU A 66 -11.08 -1.84 2.59
N GLU A 67 -10.89 -1.90 1.27
CA GLU A 67 -11.75 -2.68 0.39
C GLU A 67 -11.74 -4.17 0.76
N ALA A 68 -10.56 -4.73 1.00
CA ALA A 68 -10.40 -6.12 1.37
C ALA A 68 -11.11 -6.42 2.71
N ARG A 69 -10.96 -5.54 3.70
CA ARG A 69 -11.66 -5.64 5.00
C ARG A 69 -13.17 -5.59 4.81
N SER A 70 -13.69 -4.64 4.02
CA SER A 70 -15.12 -4.52 3.74
C SER A 70 -15.70 -5.78 3.09
N LYS A 71 -15.00 -6.33 2.09
CA LYS A 71 -15.38 -7.58 1.42
C LYS A 71 -15.36 -8.76 2.39
N ALA A 72 -14.32 -8.87 3.23
CA ALA A 72 -14.20 -9.92 4.24
C ALA A 72 -15.35 -9.88 5.25
N THR A 73 -15.70 -8.70 5.77
CA THR A 73 -16.83 -8.54 6.70
C THR A 73 -18.15 -8.98 6.07
N LYS A 74 -18.42 -8.58 4.82
CA LYS A 74 -19.63 -9.01 4.09
C LYS A 74 -19.67 -10.52 3.90
N ALA A 75 -18.55 -11.13 3.53
CA ALA A 75 -18.44 -12.58 3.39
C ALA A 75 -18.69 -13.31 4.71
N GLN A 76 -18.14 -12.80 5.82
CA GLN A 76 -18.37 -13.34 7.15
C GLN A 76 -19.85 -13.25 7.55
N ASP A 77 -20.53 -12.15 7.25
CA ASP A 77 -21.96 -12.00 7.52
C ASP A 77 -22.81 -12.97 6.72
N VAL A 78 -22.49 -13.17 5.44
CA VAL A 78 -23.17 -14.16 4.59
C VAL A 78 -22.96 -15.56 5.14
N ALA A 79 -21.72 -15.92 5.48
CA ALA A 79 -21.40 -17.23 6.04
C ALA A 79 -22.12 -17.47 7.38
N ARG A 80 -22.19 -16.46 8.25
CA ARG A 80 -22.93 -16.51 9.52
C ARG A 80 -24.43 -16.71 9.30
N LYS A 81 -25.03 -15.97 8.37
CA LYS A 81 -26.46 -16.13 8.04
C LYS A 81 -26.75 -17.52 7.48
N ALA A 82 -25.91 -18.00 6.57
CA ALA A 82 -26.04 -19.33 6.00
C ALA A 82 -25.94 -20.42 7.08
N LYS A 83 -24.97 -20.30 8.00
CA LYS A 83 -24.83 -21.21 9.14
C LYS A 83 -26.10 -21.25 9.99
N ASN A 84 -26.64 -20.09 10.37
CA ASN A 84 -27.83 -20.01 11.21
C ASN A 84 -29.06 -20.64 10.51
N GLU A 85 -29.22 -20.44 9.20
CA GLU A 85 -30.33 -21.06 8.47
C GLU A 85 -30.16 -22.58 8.35
N VAL A 86 -28.93 -23.07 8.15
CA VAL A 86 -28.65 -24.51 8.18
C VAL A 86 -28.98 -25.12 9.54
N GLU A 87 -28.61 -24.46 10.63
CA GLU A 87 -28.96 -24.90 12.00
C GLU A 87 -30.47 -24.93 12.21
N ARG A 88 -31.19 -23.90 11.73
CA ARG A 88 -32.65 -23.84 11.78
C ARG A 88 -33.30 -24.99 11.01
N LEU A 89 -32.89 -25.20 9.75
CA LEU A 89 -33.41 -26.28 8.91
C LEU A 89 -33.11 -27.66 9.49
N SER A 90 -31.94 -27.85 10.11
CA SER A 90 -31.60 -29.11 10.79
C SER A 90 -32.51 -29.39 11.98
N SER A 91 -32.88 -28.35 12.75
CA SER A 91 -33.82 -28.46 13.85
C SER A 91 -35.23 -28.80 13.35
N ASP A 92 -35.73 -28.06 12.35
CA ASP A 92 -37.06 -28.27 11.75
C ASP A 92 -37.18 -29.70 11.20
N TYR A 93 -36.14 -30.19 10.51
CA TYR A 93 -36.08 -31.56 10.01
C TYR A 93 -36.14 -32.59 11.15
N SER A 94 -35.34 -32.40 12.19
CA SER A 94 -35.30 -33.32 13.34
C SER A 94 -36.66 -33.40 14.03
N GLN A 95 -37.35 -32.26 14.18
CA GLN A 95 -38.69 -32.21 14.73
C GLN A 95 -39.69 -32.97 13.84
N ALA A 96 -39.67 -32.73 12.53
CA ALA A 96 -40.57 -33.42 11.59
C ALA A 96 -40.37 -34.95 11.61
N VAL A 97 -39.12 -35.42 11.71
CA VAL A 97 -38.80 -36.85 11.83
C VAL A 97 -39.35 -37.43 13.14
N ASN A 98 -39.18 -36.72 14.26
CA ASN A 98 -39.70 -37.16 15.55
C ASN A 98 -41.24 -37.26 15.55
N ASP A 99 -41.91 -36.27 14.97
CA ASP A 99 -43.38 -36.26 14.83
C ASP A 99 -43.86 -37.44 13.96
N PHE A 100 -43.17 -37.70 12.85
CA PHE A 100 -43.46 -38.84 11.98
C PHE A 100 -43.32 -40.18 12.74
N ASN A 101 -42.19 -40.39 13.42
CA ASN A 101 -41.93 -41.62 14.18
C ASN A 101 -42.94 -41.82 15.31
N THR A 102 -43.36 -40.74 15.97
CA THR A 102 -44.40 -40.78 17.02
C THR A 102 -45.76 -41.22 16.47
N ARG A 103 -46.12 -40.78 15.26
CA ARG A 103 -47.38 -41.19 14.59
C ARG A 103 -47.35 -42.63 14.09
N ALA A 104 -46.18 -43.14 13.70
CA ALA A 104 -46.01 -44.50 13.21
C ALA A 104 -45.91 -45.56 14.32
N GLY A 105 -45.57 -45.15 15.55
CA GLY A 105 -45.44 -46.01 16.72
C GLY A 105 -46.69 -46.12 17.61
N ASN A 106 -47.77 -45.41 17.29
CA ASN A 106 -49.14 -45.60 17.80
C ASN A 106 -50.00 -46.29 16.74
#